data_AF-A0A3N4JDE6-F1
#
_entry.id   AF-A0A3N4JDE6-F1
#
_cell.length_a   1.000
_cell.length_b   1.000
_cell.length_c   1.000
_cell.angle_alpha   90.00
_cell.angle_beta   90.00
_cell.angle_gamma   90.00
#
_symmetry.space_group_name_H-M   'P 1'
#
loop_
_entity.id
_entity.type
_entity.pdbx_description
1 polymer ?
#
loop_
_entity_poly.entity_id
_entity_poly.type
_entity_poly.pdbx_seq_one_letter_code
_entity_poly.pdbx_strand_id
1 'polypeptide(L)'
;MTLKNKSLWLLQLYHRMILLPWIDWEEIGKFFESRTRDECETAKRKYSNATNLVEARKKRLAECTRKRKDAERLEEEGRLLKHRKTGAALLQEEGYLVQQISEAERKVKKFERHMEDLARTSDLGSCQERRVAVQLGDEFNQEELEESALDGEEASDGEETCASPVPTGGAIDISISL
;
A
#
# COMPACT_ATOMS: atom_id res chain seq x y z
N MET A 1 -42.71 -27.02 35.31
CA MET A 1 -42.85 -27.08 33.83
C MET A 1 -42.35 -28.43 33.35
N THR A 2 -43.26 -29.27 32.87
CA THR A 2 -43.03 -30.70 32.59
C THR A 2 -42.29 -30.92 31.26
N LEU A 3 -41.42 -31.93 31.19
CA LEU A 3 -40.62 -32.28 30.00
C LEU A 3 -41.44 -32.44 28.70
N LYS A 4 -42.75 -32.72 28.81
CA LYS A 4 -43.67 -32.90 27.69
C LYS A 4 -43.87 -31.64 26.80
N ASN A 5 -43.66 -30.44 27.34
CA ASN A 5 -43.82 -29.21 26.55
C ASN A 5 -42.59 -28.86 25.70
N LYS A 6 -41.41 -29.37 26.07
CA LYS A 6 -40.17 -29.15 25.28
C LYS A 6 -40.15 -30.02 24.02
N SER A 7 -40.69 -31.24 24.08
CA SER A 7 -40.76 -32.12 22.90
C SER A 7 -41.73 -31.61 21.85
N LEU A 8 -42.84 -30.98 22.25
CA LEU A 8 -43.84 -30.41 21.34
C LEU A 8 -43.30 -29.21 20.54
N TRP A 9 -42.50 -28.36 21.19
CA TRP A 9 -41.79 -27.26 20.51
C TRP A 9 -40.73 -27.77 19.52
N LEU A 10 -39.97 -28.79 19.90
CA LEU A 10 -38.99 -29.42 19.01
C LEU A 10 -39.68 -30.10 17.82
N LEU A 11 -40.81 -30.79 18.03
CA LEU A 11 -41.60 -31.39 16.96
C LEU A 11 -42.21 -30.33 16.03
N GLN A 12 -42.72 -29.20 16.57
CA GLN A 12 -43.21 -28.10 15.74
C GLN A 12 -42.10 -27.42 14.93
N LEU A 13 -40.91 -27.26 15.51
CA LEU A 13 -39.74 -26.74 14.81
C LEU A 13 -39.27 -27.70 13.70
N TYR A 14 -39.22 -29.00 13.99
CA TYR A 14 -38.86 -30.04 13.04
C TYR A 14 -39.86 -30.11 11.87
N HIS A 15 -41.15 -30.02 12.17
CA HIS A 15 -42.20 -30.03 11.15
C HIS A 15 -42.17 -28.77 10.27
N ARG A 16 -41.77 -27.63 10.83
CA ARG A 16 -41.60 -26.36 10.10
C ARG A 16 -40.32 -26.34 9.26
N MET A 17 -39.27 -27.05 9.68
CA MET A 17 -38.06 -27.29 8.86
C MET A 17 -38.30 -28.28 7.72
N ILE A 18 -39.05 -29.36 7.97
CA ILE A 18 -39.38 -30.39 6.96
C ILE A 18 -40.32 -29.85 5.87
N LEU A 19 -41.11 -28.82 6.16
CA LEU A 19 -42.07 -28.21 5.24
C LEU A 19 -41.55 -26.95 4.51
N LEU A 20 -40.24 -26.73 4.42
CA LEU A 20 -39.65 -25.73 3.54
C LEU A 20 -38.97 -26.37 2.31
N PRO A 21 -39.70 -27.10 1.44
CA PRO A 21 -39.16 -27.68 0.19
C PRO A 21 -38.76 -26.63 -0.87
N TRP A 22 -38.78 -25.35 -0.50
CA TRP A 22 -38.44 -24.20 -1.33
C TRP A 22 -37.00 -23.73 -1.12
N ILE A 23 -36.31 -24.28 -0.11
CA ILE A 23 -34.92 -23.99 0.16
C ILE A 23 -34.07 -24.90 -0.73
N ASP A 24 -33.54 -24.32 -1.81
CA ASP A 24 -32.56 -25.01 -2.63
C ASP A 24 -31.23 -25.08 -1.88
N TRP A 25 -30.91 -26.28 -1.41
CA TRP A 25 -29.64 -26.55 -0.73
C TRP A 25 -28.43 -26.33 -1.64
N GLU A 26 -28.58 -26.47 -2.96
CA GLU A 26 -27.52 -26.19 -3.93
C GLU A 26 -27.27 -24.68 -4.04
N GLU A 27 -28.33 -23.87 -4.04
CA GLU A 27 -28.24 -22.40 -4.01
C GLU A 27 -27.60 -21.91 -2.70
N ILE A 28 -27.98 -22.49 -1.56
CA ILE A 28 -27.35 -22.19 -0.26
C ILE A 28 -25.85 -22.55 -0.29
N GLY A 29 -25.50 -23.73 -0.82
CA GLY A 29 -24.10 -24.14 -0.97
C GLY A 29 -23.30 -23.14 -1.81
N LYS A 30 -23.82 -22.77 -2.99
CA LYS A 30 -23.23 -21.77 -3.89
C LYS A 30 -23.05 -20.41 -3.22
N PHE A 31 -24.00 -19.96 -2.40
CA PHE A 31 -23.91 -18.69 -1.68
C PHE A 31 -22.78 -18.67 -0.64
N PHE A 32 -22.62 -19.75 0.13
CA PHE A 32 -21.51 -19.83 1.09
C PHE A 32 -20.17 -19.97 0.37
N GLU A 33 -20.10 -20.73 -0.72
CA GLU A 33 -18.90 -20.83 -1.56
C GLU A 33 -18.52 -19.49 -2.21
N SER A 34 -19.48 -18.71 -2.71
CA SER A 34 -19.18 -17.39 -3.27
C SER A 34 -18.66 -16.45 -2.17
N ARG A 35 -19.30 -16.47 -1.00
CA ARG A 35 -18.88 -15.63 0.13
C ARG A 35 -17.47 -15.95 0.62
N THR A 36 -17.13 -17.23 0.80
CA THR A 36 -15.79 -17.64 1.23
C THR A 36 -14.74 -17.32 0.17
N ARG A 37 -15.07 -17.46 -1.12
CA ARG A 37 -14.20 -17.04 -2.23
C ARG A 37 -13.93 -15.54 -2.19
N ASP A 38 -14.97 -14.72 -2.05
CA ASP A 38 -14.85 -13.26 -2.03
C ASP A 38 -14.00 -12.79 -0.83
N GLU A 39 -14.19 -13.40 0.34
CA GLU A 39 -13.40 -13.14 1.54
C GLU A 39 -11.92 -13.52 1.32
N CYS A 40 -11.65 -14.69 0.70
CA CYS A 40 -10.30 -15.12 0.36
C CYS A 40 -9.62 -14.19 -0.64
N GLU A 41 -10.32 -13.81 -1.71
CA GLU A 41 -9.79 -12.86 -2.71
C GLU A 41 -9.50 -11.50 -2.09
N THR A 42 -10.38 -11.01 -1.23
CA THR A 42 -10.18 -9.74 -0.53
C THR A 42 -8.96 -9.80 0.39
N ALA A 43 -8.78 -10.89 1.14
CA ALA A 43 -7.60 -11.09 1.97
C ALA A 43 -6.31 -11.14 1.14
N LYS A 44 -6.31 -11.83 -0.01
CA LYS A 44 -5.19 -11.89 -0.95
C LYS A 44 -4.82 -10.52 -1.51
N ARG A 45 -5.82 -9.72 -1.92
CA ARG A 45 -5.60 -8.34 -2.40
C ARG A 45 -4.96 -7.47 -1.32
N LYS A 46 -5.47 -7.54 -0.08
CA LYS A 46 -4.91 -6.79 1.06
C LYS A 46 -3.47 -7.20 1.37
N TYR A 47 -3.18 -8.50 1.35
CA TYR A 47 -1.82 -9.02 1.52
C TYR A 47 -0.88 -8.51 0.43
N SER A 48 -1.27 -8.64 -0.84
CA SER A 48 -0.45 -8.18 -1.97
C SER A 48 -0.18 -6.68 -1.89
N ASN A 49 -1.20 -5.86 -1.58
CA ASN A 49 -1.01 -4.43 -1.41
C ASN A 49 -0.01 -4.12 -0.28
N ALA A 50 -0.20 -4.73 0.90
CA ALA A 50 0.71 -4.52 2.02
C ALA A 50 2.16 -4.93 1.72
N THR A 51 2.36 -6.04 0.99
CA THR A 51 3.69 -6.49 0.56
C THR A 51 4.32 -5.50 -0.42
N ASN A 52 3.57 -5.03 -1.43
CA ASN A 52 4.04 -4.03 -2.38
C ASN A 52 4.45 -2.73 -1.68
N LEU A 53 3.70 -2.31 -0.65
CA LEU A 53 4.03 -1.13 0.15
C LEU A 53 5.34 -1.32 0.92
N VAL A 54 5.58 -2.51 1.50
CA VAL A 54 6.85 -2.83 2.16
C VAL A 54 8.02 -2.76 1.17
N GLU A 55 7.85 -3.34 -0.02
CA GLU A 55 8.89 -3.31 -1.06
C GLU A 55 9.19 -1.88 -1.53
N ALA A 56 8.15 -1.07 -1.76
CA ALA A 56 8.30 0.33 -2.15
C ALA A 56 9.05 1.14 -1.08
N ARG A 57 8.69 0.98 0.20
CA ARG A 57 9.39 1.64 1.31
C ARG A 57 10.84 1.17 1.46
N LYS A 58 11.13 -0.12 1.26
CA LYS A 58 12.51 -0.64 1.25
C LYS A 58 13.35 -0.04 0.12
N LYS A 59 12.77 0.16 -1.07
CA LYS A 59 13.45 0.86 -2.18
C LYS A 59 13.74 2.32 -1.82
N ARG A 60 12.75 3.04 -1.27
CA ARG A 60 12.93 4.42 -0.78
C ARG A 60 14.02 4.52 0.29
N LEU A 61 14.06 3.57 1.23
CA LEU A 61 15.12 3.50 2.25
C LEU A 61 16.51 3.35 1.61
N ALA A 62 16.67 2.42 0.67
CA ALA A 62 17.95 2.23 -0.02
C ALA A 62 18.40 3.49 -0.79
N GLU A 63 17.45 4.19 -1.43
CA GLU A 63 17.73 5.46 -2.08
C GLU A 63 18.13 6.56 -1.08
N CYS A 64 17.41 6.66 0.04
CA CYS A 64 17.70 7.61 1.12
C CYS A 64 19.11 7.36 1.69
N THR A 65 19.47 6.10 1.95
CA THR A 65 20.82 5.71 2.40
C THR A 65 21.91 6.08 1.40
N ARG A 66 21.65 5.96 0.09
CA ARG A 66 22.59 6.42 -0.93
C ARG A 66 22.75 7.94 -0.89
N LYS A 67 21.63 8.68 -0.89
CA LYS A 67 21.62 10.15 -0.80
C LYS A 67 22.33 10.65 0.45
N ARG A 68 22.17 9.98 1.60
CA ARG A 68 22.85 10.33 2.85
C ARG A 68 24.37 10.23 2.70
N LYS A 69 24.88 9.10 2.18
CA LYS A 69 26.32 8.91 1.96
C LYS A 69 26.91 9.95 1.00
N ASP A 70 26.16 10.31 -0.03
CA ASP A 70 26.58 11.35 -0.97
C ASP A 70 26.58 12.74 -0.31
N ALA A 71 25.59 13.04 0.54
CA ALA A 71 25.54 14.27 1.31
C ALA A 71 26.69 14.36 2.31
N GLU A 72 26.98 13.29 3.07
CA GLU A 72 28.11 13.22 4.01
C GLU A 72 29.44 13.49 3.30
N ARG A 73 29.67 12.88 2.13
CA ARG A 73 30.87 13.14 1.32
C ARG A 73 30.98 14.61 0.91
N LEU A 74 29.87 15.22 0.47
CA LEU A 74 29.85 16.64 0.09
C LEU A 74 30.04 17.57 1.30
N GLU A 75 29.58 17.19 2.49
CA GLU A 75 29.81 17.92 3.73
C GLU A 75 31.28 17.89 4.14
N GLU A 76 31.90 16.71 4.10
CA GLU A 76 33.33 16.52 4.36
C GLU A 76 34.21 17.33 3.39
N GLU A 77 33.80 17.42 2.12
CA GLU A 77 34.47 18.24 1.09
C GLU A 77 34.17 19.74 1.21
N GLY A 78 33.24 20.16 2.07
CA GLY A 78 32.77 21.55 2.17
C GLY A 78 32.01 22.04 0.93
N ARG A 79 31.51 21.11 0.11
CA ARG A 79 30.81 21.36 -1.17
C ARG A 79 29.30 21.16 -1.09
N LEU A 80 28.75 20.88 0.09
CA LEU A 80 27.31 20.78 0.25
C LEU A 80 26.65 22.13 -0.02
N LEU A 81 25.72 22.16 -0.97
CA LEU A 81 24.92 23.34 -1.29
C LEU A 81 23.99 23.67 -0.12
N LYS A 82 23.84 24.96 0.19
CA LYS A 82 23.05 25.45 1.34
C LYS A 82 21.58 24.98 1.36
N HIS A 83 21.01 24.68 0.19
CA HIS A 83 19.61 24.25 0.06
C HIS A 83 19.44 22.73 0.10
N ARG A 84 20.52 21.94 0.06
CA ARG A 84 20.43 20.48 0.11
C ARG A 84 20.28 20.00 1.55
N LYS A 85 19.55 18.89 1.72
CA LYS A 85 19.46 18.18 2.99
C LYS A 85 20.87 17.71 3.41
N THR A 86 21.15 17.83 4.70
CA THR A 86 22.38 17.34 5.32
C THR A 86 22.35 15.83 5.52
N GLY A 87 23.51 15.22 5.75
CA GLY A 87 23.62 13.81 6.11
C GLY A 87 22.79 13.49 7.37
N ALA A 88 22.83 14.36 8.37
CA ALA A 88 22.05 14.23 9.60
C ALA A 88 20.53 14.27 9.37
N ALA A 89 20.05 15.16 8.48
CA ALA A 89 18.63 15.24 8.15
C ALA A 89 18.13 13.97 7.42
N LEU A 90 18.94 13.45 6.48
CA LEU A 90 18.63 12.22 5.77
C LEU A 90 18.67 11.00 6.71
N LEU A 91 19.57 10.98 7.69
CA LEU A 91 19.62 9.91 8.69
C LEU A 91 18.32 9.84 9.54
N GLN A 92 17.73 10.99 9.88
CA GLN A 92 16.45 11.03 10.57
C GLN A 92 15.32 10.47 9.68
N GLU A 93 15.33 10.81 8.39
CA GLU A 93 14.37 10.29 7.40
C GLU A 93 14.50 8.77 7.22
N GLU A 94 15.73 8.24 7.17
CA GLU A 94 15.98 6.78 7.18
C GLU A 94 15.37 6.11 8.41
N GLY A 95 15.55 6.71 9.60
CA GLY A 95 14.96 6.20 10.84
C GLY A 95 13.43 6.11 10.78
N TYR A 96 12.79 7.14 10.21
CA TYR A 96 11.33 7.16 10.00
C TYR A 96 10.89 6.05 9.03
N LEU A 97 11.60 5.88 7.90
CA LEU A 97 11.30 4.82 6.92
C LEU A 97 11.45 3.43 7.53
N VAL A 98 12.48 3.19 8.35
CA VAL A 98 12.67 1.92 9.07
C VAL A 98 11.49 1.62 10.00
N GLN A 99 10.98 2.63 10.71
CA GLN A 99 9.80 2.48 11.56
C GLN A 99 8.55 2.14 10.73
N GLN A 100 8.30 2.86 9.63
CA GLN A 100 7.17 2.57 8.74
C GLN A 100 7.24 1.16 8.12
N ILE A 101 8.44 0.72 7.70
CA ILE A 101 8.66 -0.64 7.19
C ILE A 101 8.30 -1.66 8.27
N SER A 102 8.78 -1.46 9.50
CA SER A 102 8.50 -2.37 10.62
C SER A 102 7.01 -2.49 10.93
N GLU A 103 6.25 -1.39 10.83
CA GLU A 103 4.80 -1.39 10.99
C GLU A 103 4.10 -2.13 9.83
N ALA A 104 4.50 -1.84 8.59
CA ALA A 104 3.93 -2.48 7.41
C ALA A 104 4.20 -3.99 7.39
N GLU A 105 5.42 -4.43 7.76
CA GLU A 105 5.75 -5.86 7.91
C GLU A 105 4.89 -6.54 8.98
N ARG A 106 4.57 -5.84 10.07
CA ARG A 106 3.63 -6.36 11.08
C ARG A 106 2.23 -6.55 10.51
N LYS A 107 1.77 -5.63 9.65
CA LYS A 107 0.48 -5.74 8.94
C LYS A 107 0.49 -6.91 7.95
N VAL A 108 1.58 -7.09 7.19
CA VAL A 108 1.76 -8.27 6.30
C VAL A 108 1.62 -9.57 7.08
N LYS A 109 2.31 -9.71 8.22
CA LYS A 109 2.19 -10.90 9.09
C LYS A 109 0.76 -11.12 9.62
N LYS A 110 -0.01 -10.05 9.83
CA LYS A 110 -1.42 -10.15 10.23
C LYS A 110 -2.27 -10.72 9.10
N PHE A 111 -2.06 -10.25 7.87
CA PHE A 111 -2.78 -10.77 6.69
C PHE A 111 -2.39 -12.20 6.34
N GLU A 112 -1.11 -12.55 6.46
CA GLU A 112 -0.62 -13.92 6.26
C GLU A 112 -1.34 -14.92 7.17
N ARG A 113 -1.38 -14.65 8.49
CA ARG A 113 -2.13 -15.47 9.44
C ARG A 113 -3.61 -15.56 9.10
N HIS A 114 -4.23 -14.45 8.68
CA HIS A 114 -5.64 -14.45 8.30
C HIS A 114 -5.89 -15.35 7.08
N MET A 115 -5.02 -15.33 6.07
CA MET A 115 -5.12 -16.21 4.92
C MET A 115 -4.93 -17.69 5.29
N GLU A 116 -4.00 -18.00 6.20
CA GLU A 116 -3.84 -19.36 6.72
C GLU A 116 -5.10 -19.83 7.48
N ASP A 117 -5.72 -18.96 8.27
CA ASP A 117 -6.94 -19.28 9.00
C ASP A 117 -8.10 -19.53 8.04
N LEU A 118 -8.24 -18.73 6.97
CA LEU A 118 -9.22 -18.96 5.92
C LEU A 118 -8.99 -20.29 5.18
N ALA A 119 -7.72 -20.65 4.91
CA ALA A 119 -7.37 -21.93 4.31
C ALA A 119 -7.77 -23.11 5.23
N ARG A 120 -7.43 -23.01 6.53
CA ARG A 120 -7.80 -24.02 7.53
C ARG A 120 -9.32 -24.20 7.66
N THR A 121 -10.10 -23.12 7.55
CA THR A 121 -11.57 -23.21 7.57
C THR A 121 -12.17 -23.80 6.30
N SER A 122 -11.43 -23.81 5.19
CA SER A 122 -11.88 -24.38 3.92
C SER A 122 -11.64 -25.89 3.85
N ASP A 123 -10.57 -26.40 4.47
CA ASP A 123 -10.21 -27.83 4.45
C ASP A 123 -11.00 -28.68 5.46
N LEU A 124 -11.46 -28.07 6.56
CA LEU A 124 -12.32 -28.73 7.55
C LEU A 124 -13.78 -28.54 7.15
N GLY A 125 -14.27 -29.42 6.27
CA GLY A 125 -15.68 -29.50 5.95
C GLY A 125 -16.54 -29.52 7.24
N SER A 126 -17.41 -28.53 7.36
CA SER A 126 -18.50 -28.37 8.34
C SER A 126 -18.21 -27.71 9.71
N CYS A 127 -19.19 -26.87 10.08
CA CYS A 127 -19.64 -26.56 11.44
C CYS A 127 -18.63 -25.92 12.41
N GLN A 128 -18.38 -24.62 12.25
CA GLN A 128 -18.36 -23.78 13.45
C GLN A 128 -18.76 -22.33 13.17
N GLU A 129 -19.89 -21.93 13.75
CA GLU A 129 -20.15 -20.56 14.15
C GLU A 129 -18.96 -20.07 14.99
N ARG A 130 -18.00 -19.43 14.35
CA ARG A 130 -17.11 -18.51 15.05
C ARG A 130 -17.41 -17.13 14.49
N ARG A 131 -18.32 -16.42 15.15
CA ARG A 131 -18.33 -14.96 15.20
C ARG A 131 -17.01 -14.53 15.82
N VAL A 132 -15.91 -14.63 15.08
CA VAL A 132 -14.77 -13.77 15.36
C VAL A 132 -15.14 -12.46 14.69
N ALA A 133 -15.85 -11.62 15.45
CA ALA A 133 -15.84 -10.20 15.19
C ALA A 133 -14.39 -9.73 15.40
N VAL A 134 -13.51 -10.05 14.44
CA VAL A 134 -12.29 -9.27 14.29
C VAL A 134 -12.82 -7.98 13.72
N GLN A 135 -12.95 -6.99 14.60
CA GLN A 135 -12.94 -5.59 14.22
C GLN A 135 -11.63 -5.38 13.44
N LEU A 136 -11.68 -5.69 12.14
CA LEU A 136 -10.84 -5.04 11.16
C LEU A 136 -11.47 -3.65 11.06
N GLY A 137 -11.04 -2.77 11.96
CA GLY A 137 -11.25 -1.35 11.78
C GLY A 137 -10.89 -1.01 10.33
N ASP A 138 -11.80 -0.27 9.71
CA ASP A 138 -11.69 0.44 8.44
C ASP A 138 -10.51 1.43 8.41
N GLU A 139 -9.32 1.01 8.82
CA GLU A 139 -8.09 1.81 8.80
C GLU A 139 -7.13 1.28 7.72
N PHE A 140 -7.67 0.77 6.63
CA PHE A 140 -6.93 0.82 5.37
C PHE A 140 -7.29 2.15 4.72
N ASN A 141 -6.68 3.24 5.21
CA ASN A 141 -6.75 4.52 4.55
C ASN A 141 -6.22 4.32 3.13
N GLN A 142 -7.13 4.37 2.17
CA GLN A 142 -6.85 4.32 0.75
C GLN A 142 -6.06 5.57 0.28
N GLU A 143 -5.84 6.54 1.18
CA GLU A 143 -5.09 7.78 0.94
C GLU A 143 -3.56 7.61 0.90
N GLU A 144 -2.96 6.50 1.35
CA GLU A 144 -1.50 6.36 1.34
C GLU A 144 -0.91 5.88 -0.01
N LEU A 145 -1.70 5.94 -1.09
CA LEU A 145 -1.25 5.64 -2.46
C LEU A 145 -0.95 6.90 -3.30
N GLU A 146 -1.31 8.10 -2.83
CA GLU A 146 -1.15 9.35 -3.60
C GLU A 146 0.15 10.11 -3.32
N GLU A 147 0.98 9.68 -2.36
CA GLU A 147 2.31 10.25 -2.14
C GLU A 147 3.35 9.61 -3.08
N SER A 148 3.05 9.63 -4.38
CA SER A 148 3.95 9.23 -5.47
C SER A 148 4.00 10.25 -6.62
N ALA A 149 3.36 11.41 -6.46
CA ALA A 149 3.26 12.42 -7.52
C ALA A 149 3.93 13.78 -7.23
N LEU A 150 4.73 13.93 -6.17
CA LEU A 150 5.47 15.17 -5.92
C LEU A 150 6.90 14.85 -5.49
N ASP A 151 7.79 14.80 -6.48
CA ASP A 151 9.19 15.25 -6.39
C ASP A 151 9.84 14.95 -7.75
N GLY A 152 9.61 15.86 -8.71
CA GLY A 152 10.05 15.68 -10.08
C GLY A 152 10.06 16.95 -10.94
N GLU A 153 10.28 18.12 -10.34
CA GLU A 153 10.71 19.30 -11.09
C GLU A 153 11.84 19.99 -10.32
N GLU A 154 13.07 19.55 -10.52
CA GLU A 154 14.18 20.51 -10.55
C GLU A 154 14.60 20.66 -12.01
N ALA A 155 14.45 21.90 -12.48
CA ALA A 155 14.82 22.36 -13.79
C ALA A 155 16.27 21.99 -14.13
N SER A 156 16.42 21.33 -15.27
CA SER A 156 17.70 21.21 -15.95
C SER A 156 18.01 22.53 -16.63
N ASP A 157 18.67 23.46 -15.91
CA ASP A 157 19.25 24.64 -16.53
C ASP A 157 20.43 24.21 -17.42
N GLY A 158 20.18 24.27 -18.73
CA GLY A 158 21.20 24.11 -19.75
C GLY A 158 22.20 25.25 -19.68
N GLU A 159 23.48 24.86 -19.59
CA GLU A 159 24.70 25.60 -19.91
C GLU A 159 24.54 27.04 -20.43
N GLU A 160 24.77 28.00 -19.55
CA GLU A 160 25.19 29.35 -19.90
C GLU A 160 26.71 29.35 -20.14
N THR A 161 27.14 29.32 -21.40
CA THR A 161 28.55 29.54 -21.77
C THR A 161 28.78 31.02 -22.06
N CYS A 162 29.52 31.66 -21.15
CA CYS A 162 30.04 33.01 -21.27
C CYS A 162 31.01 33.15 -22.45
N ALA A 163 30.71 34.02 -23.41
CA ALA A 163 31.72 34.66 -24.22
C ALA A 163 31.24 36.04 -24.71
N SER A 164 31.75 37.11 -24.10
CA SER A 164 31.93 38.39 -24.80
C SER A 164 33.38 38.45 -25.29
N PRO A 165 33.62 38.97 -26.50
CA PRO A 165 34.18 40.32 -26.55
C PRO A 165 33.61 41.19 -27.69
N VAL A 166 33.34 42.44 -27.34
CA VAL A 166 33.32 43.64 -28.23
C VAL A 166 34.76 44.21 -28.24
N PRO A 167 35.25 45.07 -29.18
CA PRO A 167 34.62 45.83 -30.29
C PRO A 167 35.34 45.61 -31.65
N THR A 168 34.92 46.19 -32.79
CA THR A 168 35.31 47.55 -33.25
C THR A 168 34.69 47.82 -34.61
N GLY A 169 34.35 49.09 -34.86
CA GLY A 169 33.48 49.52 -35.94
C GLY A 169 34.01 49.35 -37.37
N GLY A 170 33.06 49.34 -38.29
CA GLY A 170 33.26 49.46 -39.72
C GLY A 170 32.01 50.08 -40.32
N ALA A 171 32.10 51.35 -40.70
CA ALA A 171 31.06 52.07 -41.42
C ALA A 171 30.73 51.34 -42.72
N ILE A 172 29.45 51.06 -42.95
CA ILE A 172 28.98 50.52 -44.23
C ILE A 172 28.37 51.69 -45.00
N ASP A 173 29.12 52.15 -45.99
CA ASP A 173 28.69 53.10 -47.01
C ASP A 173 27.87 52.33 -48.05
N ILE A 174 26.58 52.65 -48.19
CA ILE A 174 25.73 52.08 -49.24
C ILE A 174 25.56 53.15 -50.32
N SER A 175 26.51 53.16 -51.25
CA SER A 175 26.33 53.79 -52.56
C SER A 175 25.41 52.91 -53.42
N ILE A 176 24.26 53.45 -53.81
CA ILE A 176 23.52 52.98 -54.99
C ILE A 176 23.52 54.14 -55.97
N SER A 177 24.32 54.01 -57.04
CA SER A 177 24.30 54.87 -58.21
C SER A 177 23.70 54.11 -59.38
N LEU A 178 22.58 54.60 -59.89
CA LEU A 178 22.34 55.20 -61.22
C LEU A 178 20.90 54.94 -61.69
#